data_AF-A1WU47-F1
#
_entry.id   AF-A1WU47-F1
#
_cell.length_a   1.000
_cell.length_b   1.000
_cell.length_c   1.000
_cell.angle_alpha   90.00
_cell.angle_beta   90.00
_cell.angle_gamma   90.00
#
_symmetry.space_group_name_H-M   'P 1'
#
loop_
_entity.id
_entity.type
_entity.pdbx_description
1 polymer ?
#
loop_
_entity_poly.entity_id
_entity_poly.type
_entity_poly.pdbx_seq_one_letter_code
_entity_poly.pdbx_strand_id
1 'polypeptide(L)'
;MLWDRVLEYWYKCIEGRETPSHLFAEALGVALHHFDDLVSQGTESGTNAQAKLPGGEIVRRFLEEPESFPFRVMGRNGGFTGADLKRDIASPTTWQAQMYEVSTDDVPPNRNWFPIEEFVKATQNPDYLDASR
;
A
#
# COMPACT_ATOMS: atom_id res chain seq x y z
N MET A 1 -11.73 -26.96 -9.64
CA MET A 1 -11.74 -28.30 -9.01
C MET A 1 -10.66 -28.47 -7.93
N LEU A 2 -10.44 -27.43 -7.10
CA LEU A 2 -9.61 -27.51 -5.88
C LEU A 2 -10.40 -26.94 -4.70
N TRP A 3 -11.10 -25.83 -4.96
CA TRP A 3 -11.93 -25.13 -3.98
C TRP A 3 -13.14 -25.93 -3.47
N ASP A 4 -13.83 -26.67 -4.33
CA ASP A 4 -15.00 -27.46 -3.92
C ASP A 4 -14.62 -28.57 -2.92
N ARG A 5 -13.42 -29.17 -3.06
CA ARG A 5 -12.90 -30.18 -2.12
C ARG A 5 -12.46 -29.56 -0.80
N VAL A 6 -11.87 -28.37 -0.83
CA VAL A 6 -11.49 -27.61 0.36
C VAL A 6 -12.74 -27.25 1.17
N LEU A 7 -13.79 -26.76 0.49
CA LEU A 7 -15.06 -26.43 1.12
C LEU A 7 -15.77 -27.68 1.68
N GLU A 8 -15.79 -28.79 0.94
CA GLU A 8 -16.39 -30.05 1.42
C GLU A 8 -15.70 -30.58 2.68
N TYR A 9 -14.36 -30.52 2.73
CA TYR A 9 -13.59 -30.94 3.91
C TYR A 9 -13.82 -29.98 5.09
N TRP A 10 -13.83 -28.67 4.82
CA TRP A 10 -14.12 -27.65 5.82
C TRP A 10 -15.51 -27.86 6.43
N TYR A 11 -16.54 -28.07 5.62
CA TYR A 11 -17.91 -28.36 6.08
C TYR A 11 -17.99 -29.61 6.97
N LYS A 12 -17.29 -30.69 6.62
CA LYS A 12 -17.22 -31.92 7.44
C LYS A 12 -16.52 -31.69 8.79
N CYS A 13 -15.53 -30.79 8.85
CA CYS A 13 -14.79 -30.52 10.08
C CYS A 13 -15.54 -29.63 11.07
N ILE A 14 -16.50 -28.83 10.61
CA ILE A 14 -17.20 -27.82 11.42
C ILE A 14 -18.63 -28.20 11.81
N GLU A 15 -19.14 -29.33 11.33
CA GLU A 15 -20.49 -29.80 11.64
C GLU A 15 -20.65 -29.96 13.16
N GLY A 16 -21.49 -29.11 13.78
CA GLY A 16 -21.84 -29.18 15.20
C GLY A 16 -21.01 -28.31 16.17
N ARG A 17 -20.18 -27.36 15.72
CA ARG A 17 -19.40 -26.47 16.60
C ARG A 17 -19.87 -25.02 16.63
N GLU A 18 -19.79 -24.39 17.80
CA GLU A 18 -20.27 -23.03 18.07
C GLU A 18 -19.36 -21.97 17.43
N THR A 19 -19.95 -21.22 16.48
CA THR A 19 -19.45 -20.03 15.76
C THR A 19 -18.51 -20.29 14.56
N PRO A 20 -18.99 -20.04 13.32
CA PRO A 20 -18.24 -20.27 12.07
C PRO A 20 -16.90 -19.51 11.94
N SER A 21 -16.75 -18.38 12.63
CA SER A 21 -15.58 -17.51 12.53
C SER A 21 -14.33 -18.08 13.21
N HIS A 22 -14.48 -18.75 14.35
CA HIS A 22 -13.35 -19.37 15.06
C HIS A 22 -12.80 -20.56 14.26
N LEU A 23 -13.70 -21.37 13.71
CA LEU A 23 -13.36 -22.54 12.90
C LEU A 23 -12.72 -22.14 11.56
N PHE A 24 -13.15 -21.02 10.97
CA PHE A 24 -12.49 -20.46 9.79
C PHE A 24 -11.05 -20.02 10.12
N ALA A 25 -10.81 -19.36 11.26
CA ALA A 25 -9.47 -18.94 11.65
C ALA A 25 -8.54 -20.13 11.93
N GLU A 26 -9.02 -21.18 12.59
CA GLU A 26 -8.24 -22.42 12.78
C GLU A 26 -7.94 -23.13 11.46
N ALA A 27 -8.94 -23.28 10.59
CA ALA A 27 -8.76 -23.89 9.27
C ALA A 27 -7.79 -23.09 8.39
N LEU A 28 -7.86 -21.76 8.45
CA LEU A 28 -6.92 -20.87 7.77
C LEU A 28 -5.51 -21.02 8.34
N GLY A 29 -5.37 -21.14 9.66
CA GLY A 29 -4.08 -21.39 10.31
C GLY A 29 -3.43 -22.70 9.85
N VAL A 30 -4.20 -23.79 9.78
CA VAL A 30 -3.74 -25.09 9.26
C VAL A 30 -3.36 -24.97 7.77
N ALA A 31 -4.18 -24.27 6.97
CA ALA A 31 -3.91 -24.09 5.56
C ALA A 31 -2.61 -23.30 5.31
N LEU A 32 -2.39 -22.20 6.04
CA LEU A 32 -1.16 -21.41 5.95
C LEU A 32 0.08 -22.16 6.46
N HIS A 33 -0.08 -23.16 7.34
CA HIS A 33 1.03 -23.95 7.87
C HIS A 33 1.47 -25.10 6.93
N HIS A 34 0.54 -25.64 6.14
CA HIS A 34 0.81 -26.82 5.31
C HIS A 34 0.91 -26.55 3.82
N PHE A 35 0.43 -25.40 3.35
CA PHE A 35 0.47 -25.02 1.95
C PHE A 35 1.25 -23.71 1.80
N ASP A 36 2.57 -23.80 1.68
CA ASP A 36 3.47 -22.65 1.52
C ASP A 36 3.07 -21.74 0.34
N ASP A 37 2.48 -22.32 -0.71
CA ASP A 37 1.96 -21.61 -1.88
C ASP A 37 0.75 -20.69 -1.57
N LEU A 38 0.06 -20.90 -0.44
CA LEU A 38 -1.02 -20.05 0.04
C LEU A 38 -0.51 -18.88 0.89
N VAL A 39 0.76 -18.89 1.28
CA VAL A 39 1.38 -17.78 1.99
C VAL A 39 1.73 -16.70 0.97
N SER A 40 1.20 -15.49 1.16
CA SER A 40 1.56 -14.36 0.30
C SER A 40 3.07 -14.17 0.33
N GLN A 41 3.73 -14.32 -0.82
CA GLN A 41 5.12 -13.94 -0.95
C GLN A 41 5.17 -12.42 -0.82
N GLY A 42 5.91 -11.92 0.18
CA GLY A 42 6.06 -10.49 0.38
C GLY A 42 6.59 -9.88 -0.92
N THR A 43 5.90 -8.88 -1.47
CA THR A 43 6.43 -8.15 -2.61
C THR A 43 7.70 -7.44 -2.17
N GLU A 44 8.81 -7.67 -2.88
CA GLU A 44 10.05 -6.95 -2.62
C GLU A 44 9.79 -5.44 -2.77
N SER A 45 10.22 -4.67 -1.77
CA SER A 45 10.20 -3.20 -1.85
C SER A 45 10.94 -2.76 -3.10
N GLY A 46 10.36 -1.83 -3.86
CA GLY A 46 10.95 -1.33 -5.09
C GLY A 46 10.53 -2.06 -6.37
N THR A 47 9.76 -3.15 -6.31
CA THR A 47 9.28 -3.85 -7.52
C THR A 47 8.50 -2.94 -8.48
N ASN A 48 7.69 -2.03 -7.92
CA ASN A 48 6.89 -1.07 -8.70
C ASN A 48 7.58 0.29 -8.87
N ALA A 49 8.78 0.47 -8.31
CA ALA A 49 9.48 1.73 -8.33
C ALA A 49 10.39 1.82 -9.55
N GLN A 50 10.23 2.86 -10.35
CA GLN A 50 11.12 3.15 -11.47
C GLN A 50 12.29 4.05 -11.03
N ALA A 51 12.07 4.88 -10.02
CA ALA A 51 13.11 5.68 -9.38
C ALA A 51 12.77 5.97 -7.91
N LYS A 52 13.71 6.61 -7.21
CA LYS A 52 13.50 7.23 -5.91
C LYS A 52 13.94 8.67 -5.94
N LEU A 53 13.10 9.58 -5.45
CA LEU A 53 13.40 11.02 -5.40
C LEU A 53 13.12 11.58 -4.00
N PRO A 54 13.87 12.61 -3.55
CA PRO A 54 13.50 13.37 -2.37
C PRO A 54 12.14 14.04 -2.56
N GLY A 55 11.31 14.10 -1.51
CA GLY A 55 10.01 14.75 -1.59
C GLY A 55 10.09 16.21 -2.04
N GLY A 56 11.14 16.93 -1.64
CA GLY A 56 11.39 18.30 -2.07
C GLY A 56 11.60 18.41 -3.58
N GLU A 57 12.30 17.45 -4.18
CA GLU A 57 12.52 17.41 -5.62
C GLU A 57 11.25 17.03 -6.38
N ILE A 58 10.45 16.11 -5.84
CA ILE A 58 9.14 15.75 -6.39
C ILE A 58 8.24 16.99 -6.47
N VAL A 59 8.06 17.71 -5.36
CA VAL A 59 7.21 18.91 -5.31
C VAL A 59 7.75 19.99 -6.25
N ARG A 60 9.05 20.27 -6.20
CA ARG A 60 9.69 21.28 -7.05
C ARG A 60 9.46 20.99 -8.54
N ARG A 61 9.80 19.79 -9.00
CA ARG A 61 9.70 19.43 -10.43
C ARG A 61 8.25 19.28 -10.90
N PHE A 62 7.36 18.80 -10.04
CA PHE A 62 5.93 18.74 -10.36
C PHE A 62 5.33 20.13 -10.58
N LEU A 63 5.75 21.14 -9.80
CA LEU A 63 5.23 22.50 -9.91
C LEU A 63 5.94 23.35 -10.98
N GLU A 64 7.27 23.24 -11.07
CA GLU A 64 8.10 24.10 -11.93
C GLU A 64 8.34 23.51 -13.33
N GLU A 65 8.35 22.19 -13.46
CA GLU A 65 8.76 21.47 -14.67
C GLU A 65 7.73 20.40 -15.14
N PRO A 66 6.40 20.64 -15.10
CA PRO A 66 5.38 19.60 -15.27
C PRO A 66 5.44 18.87 -16.62
N GLU A 67 5.91 19.53 -17.68
CA GLU A 67 6.06 18.91 -19.01
C GLU A 67 7.21 17.89 -19.07
N SER A 68 8.24 18.08 -18.24
CA SER A 68 9.44 17.23 -18.22
C SER A 68 9.50 16.29 -17.02
N PHE A 69 8.54 16.39 -16.09
CA PHE A 69 8.43 15.54 -14.93
C PHE A 69 7.53 14.34 -15.24
N PRO A 70 8.10 13.13 -15.48
CA PRO A 70 7.34 12.03 -16.07
C PRO A 70 6.54 11.23 -15.03
N PHE A 71 6.85 11.38 -13.74
CA PHE A 71 6.24 10.59 -12.68
C PHE A 71 4.83 11.08 -12.35
N ARG A 72 3.92 10.13 -12.12
CA ARG A 72 2.49 10.39 -11.85
C ARG A 72 2.08 9.91 -10.46
N VAL A 73 2.62 8.78 -10.04
CA VAL A 73 2.35 8.17 -8.74
C VAL A 73 3.63 8.02 -7.93
N MET A 74 3.46 8.04 -6.61
CA MET A 74 4.53 7.82 -5.65
C MET A 74 4.13 6.82 -4.58
N GLY A 75 5.13 6.15 -4.01
CA GLY A 75 4.98 5.10 -3.01
C GLY A 75 5.52 5.51 -1.64
N ARG A 76 4.73 5.28 -0.60
CA ARG A 76 5.15 5.29 0.80
C ARG A 76 4.42 4.19 1.56
N ASN A 77 5.10 3.54 2.50
CA ASN A 77 4.49 2.50 3.33
C ASN A 77 3.21 3.02 4.01
N GLY A 78 2.11 2.26 3.88
CA GLY A 78 0.80 2.67 4.38
C GLY A 78 0.03 3.64 3.49
N GLY A 79 0.60 4.07 2.36
CA GLY A 79 -0.05 4.92 1.36
C GLY A 79 -0.31 6.35 1.83
N PHE A 80 -1.26 7.01 1.16
CA PHE A 80 -1.57 8.42 1.37
C PHE A 80 -2.07 8.74 2.79
N THR A 81 -2.85 7.84 3.39
CA THR A 81 -3.38 8.02 4.75
C THR A 81 -2.52 7.32 5.82
N GLY A 82 -1.37 6.78 5.42
CA GLY A 82 -0.47 6.01 6.26
C GLY A 82 0.23 6.85 7.34
N ALA A 83 0.48 6.23 8.49
CA ALA A 83 1.15 6.89 9.61
C ALA A 83 2.56 7.39 9.26
N ASP A 84 3.24 6.70 8.35
CA ASP A 84 4.57 7.08 7.88
C ASP A 84 4.53 8.39 7.08
N LEU A 85 3.62 8.51 6.10
CA LEU A 85 3.48 9.75 5.33
C LEU A 85 3.03 10.91 6.21
N LYS A 86 2.11 10.67 7.16
CA LYS A 86 1.68 11.67 8.14
C LYS A 86 2.86 12.19 8.97
N ARG A 87 3.76 11.31 9.40
CA ARG A 87 4.97 11.68 10.14
C ARG A 87 5.93 12.50 9.28
N ASP A 88 6.07 12.12 8.01
CA ASP A 88 6.93 12.85 7.07
C ASP A 88 6.39 14.29 6.87
N ILE A 89 5.08 14.44 6.64
CA ILE A 89 4.44 15.74 6.35
C ILE A 89 4.33 16.64 7.59
N ALA A 90 4.32 16.08 8.80
CA ALA A 90 4.27 16.85 10.05
C ALA A 90 5.46 17.82 10.24
N SER A 91 6.55 17.67 9.48
CA SER A 91 7.70 18.57 9.49
C SER A 91 8.15 18.89 8.07
N PRO A 92 8.27 20.18 7.68
CA PRO A 92 8.76 20.57 6.36
C PRO A 92 10.12 19.99 5.98
N THR A 93 11.02 19.82 6.95
CA THR A 93 12.35 19.29 6.69
C THR A 93 12.35 17.78 6.47
N THR A 94 11.38 17.06 7.04
CA THR A 94 11.33 15.59 6.98
C THR A 94 10.88 15.13 5.60
N TRP A 95 9.70 15.57 5.13
CA TRP A 95 9.21 15.16 3.81
C TRP A 95 10.11 15.66 2.68
N GLN A 96 10.78 16.81 2.83
CA GLN A 96 11.69 17.31 1.80
C GLN A 96 12.89 16.39 1.57
N ALA A 97 13.45 15.85 2.65
CA ALA A 97 14.61 14.97 2.60
C ALA A 97 14.25 13.49 2.42
N GLN A 98 13.02 13.09 2.74
CA GLN A 98 12.58 11.71 2.63
C GLN A 98 12.60 11.25 1.16
N MET A 99 13.22 10.08 0.94
CA MET A 99 13.21 9.41 -0.36
C MET A 99 11.88 8.66 -0.55
N TYR A 100 11.18 8.99 -1.62
CA TYR A 100 9.95 8.32 -2.03
C TYR A 100 10.17 7.52 -3.30
N GLU A 101 9.47 6.39 -3.41
CA GLU A 101 9.40 5.64 -4.67
C GLU A 101 8.51 6.39 -5.66
N VAL A 102 8.87 6.42 -6.94
CA VAL A 102 8.08 7.07 -8.00
C VAL A 102 7.94 6.17 -9.22
N SER A 103 6.82 6.31 -9.93
CA SER A 103 6.51 5.60 -11.17
C SER A 103 5.77 6.53 -12.15
N THR A 104 5.98 6.30 -13.44
CA THR A 104 5.27 6.93 -14.55
C THR A 104 3.88 6.34 -14.76
N ASP A 105 3.51 5.28 -14.05
CA ASP A 105 2.19 4.65 -14.19
C ASP A 105 1.07 5.62 -13.78
N ASP A 106 -0.02 5.64 -14.55
CA ASP A 106 -1.16 6.52 -14.25
C ASP A 106 -2.04 5.99 -13.10
N VAL A 107 -1.97 4.70 -12.80
CA VAL A 107 -2.80 4.03 -11.78
C VAL A 107 -1.90 3.49 -10.66
N PRO A 108 -2.18 3.82 -9.39
CA PRO A 108 -1.45 3.26 -8.26
C PRO A 108 -1.52 1.72 -8.24
N PRO A 109 -0.38 1.01 -8.26
CA PRO A 109 -0.37 -0.46 -8.38
C PRO A 109 -0.87 -1.18 -7.12
N ASN A 110 -0.85 -0.52 -5.95
CA ASN A 110 -1.41 -1.03 -4.70
C ASN A 110 -1.64 0.10 -3.69
N ARG A 111 -2.16 -0.24 -2.50
CA ARG A 111 -2.51 0.72 -1.42
C ARG A 111 -1.37 1.60 -0.92
N ASN A 112 -0.11 1.21 -1.11
CA ASN A 112 1.04 2.00 -0.69
C ASN A 112 1.39 3.11 -1.69
N TRP A 113 0.75 3.12 -2.86
CA TRP A 113 0.97 4.07 -3.93
C TRP A 113 -0.21 5.05 -4.04
N PHE A 114 0.07 6.29 -4.42
CA PHE A 114 -0.94 7.35 -4.55
C PHE A 114 -0.46 8.44 -5.54
N PRO A 115 -1.37 9.28 -6.07
CA PRO A 115 -1.00 10.35 -6.99
C PRO A 115 -0.05 11.38 -6.34
N ILE A 116 0.95 11.84 -7.10
CA ILE A 116 1.86 12.89 -6.65
C ILE A 116 1.10 14.21 -6.39
N GLU A 117 0.03 14.47 -7.13
CA GLU A 117 -0.80 15.66 -6.93
C GLU A 117 -1.37 15.74 -5.50
N GLU A 118 -1.80 14.61 -4.94
CA GLU A 118 -2.33 14.52 -3.58
C GLU A 118 -1.25 14.81 -2.53
N PHE A 119 -0.02 14.33 -2.78
CA PHE A 119 1.14 14.66 -1.97
C PHE A 119 1.42 16.16 -1.98
N VAL A 120 1.46 16.78 -3.16
CA VAL A 120 1.72 18.21 -3.32
C VAL A 120 0.68 19.03 -2.54
N LYS A 121 -0.61 18.70 -2.66
CA LYS A 121 -1.68 19.32 -1.85
C LYS A 121 -1.42 19.17 -0.35
N ALA A 122 -1.06 17.97 0.10
CA ALA A 122 -0.79 17.70 1.51
C ALA A 122 0.45 18.44 2.07
N THR A 123 1.49 18.66 1.25
CA THR A 123 2.66 19.45 1.66
C THR A 123 2.36 20.95 1.79
N GLN A 124 1.38 21.46 1.06
CA GLN A 124 0.93 22.85 1.13
C GLN A 124 -0.12 23.07 2.21
N ASN A 125 -0.93 22.05 2.49
CA ASN A 125 -1.96 22.04 3.53
C ASN A 125 -2.00 20.67 4.24
N PRO A 126 -1.31 20.52 5.38
CA PRO A 126 -1.26 19.25 6.10
C PRO A 126 -2.62 18.69 6.54
N ASP A 127 -3.63 19.55 6.76
CA ASP A 127 -4.99 19.14 7.13
C ASP A 127 -5.69 18.35 6.01
N TYR A 128 -5.18 18.43 4.79
CA TYR A 128 -5.66 17.68 3.63
C TYR A 128 -5.58 16.16 3.83
N LEU A 129 -4.60 15.66 4.60
CA LEU A 129 -4.44 14.22 4.88
C LEU A 129 -5.60 13.63 5.68
N ASP A 130 -6.32 14.45 6.45
CA ASP A 130 -7.44 14.02 7.27
C ASP A 130 -8.79 14.24 6.59
N ALA A 131 -8.86 15.12 5.59
CA ALA A 131 -10.07 15.40 4.80
C ALA A 131 -10.32 14.37 3.69
N SER A 132 -9.28 13.70 3.17
CA SER A 132 -9.39 12.76 2.04
C SER A 132 -9.82 11.33 2.44
N ARG A 133 -10.67 11.19 3.47
CA ARG A 133 -11.21 9.90 3.95
C ARG A 133 -12.49 9.48 3.25
#